data_AF-A0A084VBB6-F1
#
_entry.id   AF-A0A084VBB6-F1
#
_cell.length_a   1.000
_cell.length_b   1.000
_cell.length_c   1.000
_cell.angle_alpha   90.00
_cell.angle_beta   90.00
_cell.angle_gamma   90.00
#
_symmetry.space_group_name_H-M   'P 1'
#
loop_
_entity.id
_entity.type
_entity.pdbx_description
1 polymer ?
#
loop_
_entity_poly.entity_id
_entity_poly.type
_entity_poly.pdbx_seq_one_letter_code
_entity_poly.pdbx_strand_id
1 'polypeptide(L)'
;MKLIFVLGIAVCLVAVTQAGPVADLITGITSSLGSLSTGINGLLTNVGTATGTLLQTGVSVGLQVLSLPLQLLPLTQSLLTTVSGIVNSAVSQIVTILSNAGNTLQTVGPALQQIQTILQSTVTSLNALGNQNLSGLTSIFRTLASSVGTVLSQISASG
;
A
#
# COMPACT_ATOMS: atom_id res chain seq x y z
N MET A 1 18.75 -9.73 10.59
CA MET A 1 19.77 -10.20 9.62
C MET A 1 19.23 -11.17 8.57
N LYS A 2 18.29 -12.09 8.90
CA LYS A 2 17.67 -13.00 7.90
C LYS A 2 16.80 -12.30 6.83
N LEU A 3 16.11 -11.20 7.18
CA LEU A 3 15.21 -10.46 6.27
C LEU A 3 15.93 -9.77 5.09
N ILE A 4 17.13 -9.23 5.32
CA ILE A 4 17.94 -8.57 4.27
C ILE A 4 18.44 -9.60 3.24
N PHE A 5 18.77 -10.81 3.69
CA PHE A 5 19.17 -11.90 2.81
C PHE A 5 18.02 -12.39 1.92
N VAL A 6 16.79 -12.46 2.44
CA VAL A 6 15.62 -12.87 1.64
C VAL A 6 15.26 -11.81 0.61
N LEU A 7 15.32 -10.52 0.96
CA LEU A 7 15.10 -9.43 0.01
C LEU A 7 16.20 -9.38 -1.07
N GLY A 8 17.47 -9.55 -0.67
CA GLY A 8 18.59 -9.65 -1.60
C GLY A 8 18.45 -10.84 -2.54
N ILE A 9 18.03 -12.00 -2.04
CA ILE A 9 17.80 -13.20 -2.87
C ILE A 9 16.57 -13.02 -3.77
N ALA A 10 15.45 -12.48 -3.30
CA ALA A 10 14.25 -12.28 -4.12
C ALA A 10 14.48 -11.23 -5.23
N VAL A 11 15.16 -10.12 -4.91
CA VAL A 11 15.56 -9.10 -5.89
C VAL A 11 16.60 -9.65 -6.86
N CYS A 12 17.57 -10.43 -6.38
CA CYS A 12 18.59 -11.04 -7.24
C CYS A 12 17.99 -12.16 -8.11
N LEU A 13 16.99 -12.91 -7.63
CA LEU A 13 16.26 -13.90 -8.44
C LEU A 13 15.42 -13.22 -9.53
N VAL A 14 14.73 -12.11 -9.21
CA VAL A 14 14.01 -11.28 -10.19
C VAL A 14 14.99 -10.72 -11.24
N ALA A 15 16.14 -10.19 -10.80
CA ALA A 15 17.17 -9.65 -11.68
C ALA A 15 17.85 -10.72 -12.56
N VAL A 16 18.01 -11.96 -12.06
CA VAL A 16 18.63 -13.08 -12.79
C VAL A 16 17.64 -13.79 -13.71
N THR A 17 16.33 -13.76 -13.43
CA THR A 17 15.30 -14.44 -14.25
C THR A 17 14.61 -13.54 -15.26
N GLN A 18 14.65 -12.21 -15.10
CA GLN A 18 14.02 -11.25 -16.01
C GLN A 18 14.92 -10.02 -16.18
N ALA A 19 15.98 -10.14 -16.96
CA ALA A 19 16.70 -8.96 -17.45
C ALA A 19 15.78 -8.22 -18.46
N GLY A 20 14.92 -7.33 -17.97
CA GLY A 20 13.94 -6.63 -18.81
C GLY A 20 12.85 -5.84 -18.06
N PRO A 21 11.87 -5.29 -18.80
CA PRO A 21 10.84 -4.36 -18.29
C PRO A 21 9.89 -4.95 -17.24
N VAL A 22 9.89 -6.27 -17.02
CA VAL A 22 9.13 -6.96 -15.95
C VAL A 22 9.71 -6.63 -14.58
N ALA A 23 11.04 -6.68 -14.43
CA ALA A 23 11.71 -6.44 -13.16
C ALA A 23 11.54 -4.98 -12.71
N ASP A 24 11.58 -4.03 -13.66
CA ASP A 24 11.30 -2.61 -13.41
C ASP A 24 9.86 -2.40 -12.93
N LEU A 25 8.87 -3.06 -13.54
CA LEU A 25 7.47 -2.96 -13.10
C LEU A 25 7.27 -3.50 -11.68
N ILE A 26 7.86 -4.66 -11.36
CA ILE A 26 7.76 -5.26 -10.02
C ILE A 26 8.42 -4.34 -8.99
N THR A 27 9.60 -3.81 -9.30
CA THR A 27 10.33 -2.88 -8.42
C THR A 27 9.55 -1.58 -8.23
N GLY A 28 8.94 -1.06 -9.30
CA GLY A 28 8.06 0.11 -9.25
C GLY A 28 6.84 -0.11 -8.35
N ILE A 29 6.12 -1.23 -8.51
CA ILE A 29 4.99 -1.59 -7.64
C ILE A 29 5.42 -1.66 -6.17
N THR A 30 6.54 -2.34 -5.90
CA THR A 30 7.08 -2.52 -4.54
C THR A 30 7.43 -1.17 -3.90
N SER A 31 8.06 -0.28 -4.68
CA SER A 31 8.44 1.06 -4.23
C SER A 31 7.22 1.95 -3.96
N SER A 32 6.23 1.94 -4.86
CA SER A 32 4.98 2.70 -4.70
C SER A 32 4.21 2.25 -3.45
N LEU A 33 4.19 0.95 -3.16
CA LEU A 33 3.59 0.42 -1.92
C LEU A 33 4.38 0.81 -0.67
N GLY A 34 5.71 0.84 -0.73
CA GLY A 34 6.56 1.32 0.36
C GLY A 34 6.29 2.80 0.69
N SER A 35 6.23 3.65 -0.33
CA SER A 35 5.88 5.07 -0.18
C SER A 35 4.46 5.24 0.35
N LEU A 36 3.50 4.46 -0.14
CA LEU A 36 2.12 4.48 0.34
C LEU A 36 2.02 4.11 1.82
N SER A 37 2.67 3.02 2.22
CA SER A 37 2.73 2.58 3.62
C SER A 37 3.32 3.66 4.51
N THR A 38 4.40 4.31 4.05
CA THR A 38 5.07 5.37 4.79
C THR A 38 4.18 6.61 4.91
N GLY A 39 3.54 7.03 3.82
CA GLY A 39 2.65 8.19 3.79
C GLY A 39 1.41 8.00 4.67
N ILE A 40 0.76 6.82 4.60
CA ILE A 40 -0.37 6.48 5.46
C ILE A 40 0.08 6.46 6.92
N ASN A 41 1.21 5.83 7.26
CA ASN A 41 1.69 5.80 8.64
C ASN A 41 2.05 7.20 9.17
N GLY A 42 2.60 8.07 8.32
CA GLY A 42 2.87 9.47 8.65
C GLY A 42 1.58 10.24 8.96
N LEU A 43 0.57 10.13 8.10
CA LEU A 43 -0.75 10.75 8.35
C LEU A 43 -1.35 10.25 9.66
N LEU A 44 -1.37 8.93 9.85
CA LEU A 44 -1.88 8.29 11.04
C LEU A 44 -1.18 8.78 12.32
N THR A 45 0.15 8.95 12.27
CA THR A 45 0.93 9.53 13.37
C THR A 45 0.53 10.98 13.63
N ASN A 46 0.38 11.79 12.58
CA ASN A 46 -0.04 13.19 12.69
C ASN A 46 -1.47 13.33 13.25
N VAL A 47 -2.36 12.39 12.94
CA VAL A 47 -3.68 12.34 13.57
C VAL A 47 -3.53 12.07 15.06
N GLY A 48 -2.75 11.07 15.44
CA GLY A 48 -2.60 10.69 16.84
C GLY A 48 -2.02 11.82 17.69
N THR A 49 -1.10 12.60 17.12
CA THR A 49 -0.60 13.81 17.78
C THR A 49 -1.66 14.92 17.83
N ALA A 50 -2.44 15.13 16.76
CA ALA A 50 -3.50 16.15 16.71
C ALA A 50 -4.70 15.85 17.62
N THR A 51 -5.05 14.58 17.84
CA THR A 51 -6.11 14.14 18.76
C THR A 51 -5.63 13.99 20.20
N GLY A 52 -4.32 13.97 20.44
CA GLY A 52 -3.74 13.63 21.74
C GLY A 52 -3.94 12.16 22.14
N THR A 53 -4.36 11.30 21.21
CA THR A 53 -4.56 9.87 21.46
C THR A 53 -3.44 9.04 20.83
N LEU A 54 -2.88 8.11 21.59
CA LEU A 54 -2.04 7.03 21.03
C LEU A 54 -2.92 6.13 20.15
N LEU A 55 -3.00 6.44 18.87
CA LEU A 55 -3.64 5.57 17.89
C LEU A 55 -2.78 4.32 17.74
N GLN A 56 -3.38 3.15 17.94
CA GLN A 56 -2.70 1.89 17.64
C GLN A 56 -2.67 1.67 16.13
N THR A 57 -1.69 2.25 15.46
CA THR A 57 -1.51 2.15 14.01
C THR A 57 -0.58 0.98 13.71
N GLY A 58 -1.11 -0.24 13.85
CA GLY A 58 -0.41 -1.48 13.53
C GLY A 58 -0.24 -1.73 12.02
N VAL A 59 0.08 -0.70 11.22
CA VAL A 59 0.32 -0.89 9.78
C VAL A 59 1.67 -1.57 9.58
N SER A 60 1.65 -2.90 9.47
CA SER A 60 2.84 -3.70 9.18
C SER A 60 2.68 -4.44 7.86
N VAL A 61 2.75 -3.71 6.74
CA VAL A 61 2.77 -4.33 5.40
C VAL A 61 4.17 -4.71 4.93
N GLY A 62 5.23 -4.35 5.68
CA GLY A 62 6.62 -4.55 5.27
C GLY A 62 6.98 -6.00 4.93
N LEU A 63 6.49 -6.98 5.70
CA LEU A 63 6.69 -8.40 5.38
C LEU A 63 5.93 -8.84 4.12
N GLN A 64 4.71 -8.33 3.93
CA GLN A 64 3.89 -8.66 2.76
C GLN A 64 4.52 -8.06 1.48
N VAL A 65 5.05 -6.85 1.58
CA VAL A 65 5.77 -6.17 0.48
C VAL A 65 7.06 -6.90 0.12
N LEU A 66 7.70 -7.58 1.07
CA LEU A 66 8.90 -8.37 0.80
C LEU A 66 8.63 -9.62 -0.05
N SER A 67 7.48 -10.27 0.17
CA SER A 67 7.09 -11.48 -0.58
C SER A 67 6.44 -11.18 -1.92
N LEU A 68 6.03 -9.93 -2.16
CA LEU A 68 5.35 -9.52 -3.39
C LEU A 68 6.09 -9.87 -4.68
N PRO A 69 7.41 -9.60 -4.82
CA PRO A 69 8.12 -9.86 -6.06
C PRO A 69 8.03 -11.31 -6.51
N LEU A 70 8.08 -12.25 -5.56
CA LEU A 70 7.97 -13.70 -5.83
C LEU A 70 6.57 -14.07 -6.34
N GLN A 71 5.54 -13.41 -5.81
CA GLN A 71 4.16 -13.60 -6.27
C GLN A 71 3.92 -12.93 -7.62
N LEU A 72 4.62 -11.83 -7.91
CA LEU A 72 4.43 -11.08 -9.15
C LEU A 72 5.23 -11.62 -10.34
N LEU A 73 6.28 -12.38 -10.08
CA LEU A 73 7.13 -13.01 -11.08
C LEU A 73 6.38 -13.86 -12.13
N PRO A 74 5.38 -14.70 -11.79
CA PRO A 74 4.64 -15.48 -12.78
C PRO A 74 3.62 -14.68 -13.61
N LEU A 75 3.43 -13.38 -13.37
CA LEU A 75 2.52 -12.58 -14.20
C LEU A 75 3.13 -12.25 -15.56
N THR A 76 2.27 -12.12 -16.57
CA THR A 76 2.66 -11.61 -17.88
C THR A 76 2.96 -10.10 -17.80
N GLN A 77 3.83 -9.62 -18.69
CA GLN A 77 4.16 -8.19 -18.80
C GLN A 77 2.90 -7.31 -18.93
N SER A 78 1.94 -7.71 -19.77
CA SER A 78 0.69 -6.96 -19.94
C SER A 78 -0.11 -6.84 -18.65
N LEU A 79 -0.23 -7.93 -17.89
CA LEU A 79 -0.93 -7.93 -16.62
C LEU A 79 -0.18 -7.08 -15.57
N LEU A 80 1.15 -7.17 -15.53
CA LEU A 80 1.98 -6.32 -14.66
C LEU A 80 1.85 -4.83 -15.01
N THR A 81 1.76 -4.48 -16.29
CA THR A 81 1.52 -3.09 -16.71
C THR A 81 0.16 -2.60 -16.21
N THR A 82 -0.90 -3.41 -16.34
CA THR A 82 -2.23 -3.08 -15.79
C THR A 82 -2.20 -2.92 -14.27
N VAL A 83 -1.58 -3.86 -13.57
CA VAL A 83 -1.44 -3.84 -12.10
C VAL A 83 -0.65 -2.61 -11.66
N SER A 84 0.47 -2.32 -12.31
CA SER A 84 1.29 -1.14 -12.06
C SER A 84 0.48 0.15 -12.29
N GLY A 85 -0.33 0.22 -13.35
CA GLY A 85 -1.24 1.34 -13.59
C GLY A 85 -2.27 1.52 -12.46
N ILE A 86 -2.89 0.43 -12.01
CA ILE A 86 -3.85 0.44 -10.89
C ILE A 86 -3.16 0.92 -9.60
N VAL A 87 -2.01 0.36 -9.26
CA VAL A 87 -1.25 0.70 -8.05
C VAL A 87 -0.81 2.16 -8.08
N ASN A 88 -0.20 2.61 -9.18
CA ASN A 88 0.28 3.99 -9.29
C ASN A 88 -0.86 5.00 -9.29
N SER A 89 -2.01 4.70 -9.90
CA SER A 89 -3.19 5.55 -9.84
C SER A 89 -3.70 5.69 -8.39
N ALA A 90 -3.81 4.57 -7.67
CA ALA A 90 -4.23 4.57 -6.27
C ALA A 90 -3.26 5.37 -5.38
N VAL A 91 -1.96 5.13 -5.56
CA VAL A 91 -0.90 5.81 -4.80
C VAL A 91 -0.92 7.31 -5.09
N SER A 92 -1.04 7.71 -6.35
CA SER A 92 -1.11 9.13 -6.72
C SER A 92 -2.31 9.83 -6.09
N GLN A 93 -3.49 9.21 -6.15
CA GLN A 93 -4.70 9.77 -5.51
C GLN A 93 -4.53 9.89 -4.00
N ILE A 94 -3.98 8.86 -3.35
CA ILE A 94 -3.75 8.87 -1.89
C ILE A 94 -2.71 9.93 -1.52
N VAL A 95 -1.62 10.07 -2.27
CA VAL A 95 -0.60 11.11 -2.03
C VAL A 95 -1.22 12.51 -2.18
N THR A 96 -2.04 12.74 -3.21
CA THR A 96 -2.76 14.02 -3.35
C THR A 96 -3.67 14.28 -2.16
N ILE A 97 -4.41 13.28 -1.68
CA ILE A 97 -5.24 13.42 -0.49
C ILE A 97 -4.38 13.70 0.76
N LEU A 98 -3.26 13.00 0.92
CA LEU A 98 -2.32 13.20 2.02
C LEU A 98 -1.74 14.63 2.02
N SER A 99 -1.42 15.18 0.85
CA SER A 99 -0.94 16.56 0.72
C SER A 99 -2.03 17.60 0.99
N ASN A 100 -3.29 17.27 0.73
CA ASN A 100 -4.43 18.15 0.98
C ASN A 100 -5.01 17.98 2.39
N ALA A 101 -4.78 16.84 3.03
CA ALA A 101 -5.11 16.58 4.41
C ALA A 101 -4.20 17.46 5.27
N GLY A 102 -4.77 18.51 5.87
CA GLY A 102 -4.04 19.32 6.83
C GLY A 102 -3.69 18.52 8.10
N ASN A 103 -3.22 19.22 9.14
CA ASN A 103 -2.89 18.60 10.43
C ASN A 103 -4.06 18.67 11.43
N THR A 104 -5.30 18.84 10.95
CA THR A 104 -6.47 19.02 11.82
C THR A 104 -7.48 17.90 11.63
N LEU A 105 -8.15 17.50 12.71
CA LEU A 105 -9.19 16.47 12.69
C LEU A 105 -10.28 16.71 11.63
N GLN A 106 -10.66 17.97 11.45
CA GLN A 106 -11.69 18.38 10.48
C GLN A 106 -11.28 18.10 9.02
N THR A 107 -9.98 18.08 8.71
CA THR A 107 -9.47 17.79 7.37
C THR A 107 -9.03 16.34 7.23
N VAL A 108 -8.54 15.72 8.31
CA VAL A 108 -8.03 14.34 8.25
C VAL A 108 -9.14 13.29 8.29
N GLY A 109 -10.25 13.51 9.01
CA GLY A 109 -11.39 12.57 8.99
C GLY A 109 -11.90 12.27 7.56
N PRO A 110 -12.25 13.31 6.77
CA PRO A 110 -12.64 13.14 5.37
C PRO A 110 -11.52 12.54 4.50
N ALA A 111 -10.26 12.94 4.72
CA ALA A 111 -9.13 12.40 3.99
C ALA A 111 -8.95 10.89 4.21
N LEU A 112 -9.06 10.42 5.45
CA LEU A 112 -8.99 9.00 5.79
C LEU A 112 -10.12 8.21 5.13
N GLN A 113 -11.33 8.76 5.08
CA GLN A 113 -12.46 8.13 4.37
C GLN A 113 -12.20 7.99 2.86
N GLN A 114 -11.67 9.04 2.23
CA GLN A 114 -11.30 9.00 0.81
C GLN A 114 -10.20 7.97 0.55
N ILE A 115 -9.15 7.96 1.38
CA ILE A 115 -8.08 6.96 1.31
C ILE A 115 -8.66 5.55 1.43
N GLN A 116 -9.54 5.31 2.41
CA GLN A 116 -10.19 4.01 2.58
C GLN A 116 -10.99 3.59 1.32
N THR A 117 -11.70 4.52 0.70
CA THR A 117 -12.48 4.29 -0.52
C THR A 117 -11.57 3.92 -1.69
N ILE A 118 -10.44 4.62 -1.86
CA ILE A 118 -9.45 4.33 -2.90
C ILE A 118 -8.83 2.96 -2.69
N LEU A 119 -8.42 2.63 -1.46
CA LEU A 119 -7.83 1.33 -1.15
C LEU A 119 -8.82 0.19 -1.45
N GLN A 120 -10.10 0.33 -1.08
CA GLN A 120 -11.14 -0.66 -1.40
C GLN A 120 -11.42 -0.78 -2.90
N SER A 121 -11.46 0.35 -3.60
CA SER A 121 -11.62 0.37 -5.06
C SER A 121 -10.44 -0.33 -5.74
N THR A 122 -9.23 -0.12 -5.23
CA THR A 122 -8.00 -0.77 -5.73
C THR A 122 -8.05 -2.28 -5.53
N VAL A 123 -8.49 -2.75 -4.35
CA VAL A 123 -8.71 -4.18 -4.10
C VAL A 123 -9.73 -4.76 -5.09
N THR A 124 -10.81 -4.02 -5.35
CA THR A 124 -11.85 -4.46 -6.30
C THR A 124 -11.31 -4.58 -7.72
N SER A 125 -10.56 -3.57 -8.18
CA SER A 125 -9.90 -3.57 -9.49
C SER A 125 -8.91 -4.72 -9.63
N LEU A 126 -8.10 -4.99 -8.61
CA LEU A 126 -7.14 -6.10 -8.60
C LEU A 126 -7.85 -7.47 -8.59
N ASN A 127 -8.94 -7.61 -7.82
CA ASN A 127 -9.75 -8.83 -7.80
C ASN A 127 -10.47 -9.08 -9.14
N ALA A 128 -10.89 -8.01 -9.83
CA ALA A 128 -11.52 -8.11 -11.15
C ALA A 128 -10.57 -8.69 -12.22
N LEU A 129 -9.25 -8.61 -12.01
CA LEU A 129 -8.26 -9.26 -12.87
C LEU A 129 -8.23 -10.80 -12.70
N GLY A 130 -8.89 -11.34 -11.66
CA GLY A 130 -9.09 -12.78 -11.48
C GLY A 130 -7.81 -13.61 -11.28
N ASN A 131 -6.69 -12.99 -10.94
CA ASN A 131 -5.39 -13.67 -10.86
C ASN A 131 -4.95 -13.91 -9.41
N GLN A 132 -4.73 -15.19 -9.05
CA GLN A 132 -4.34 -15.62 -7.70
C GLN A 132 -2.97 -15.07 -7.26
N ASN A 133 -2.11 -14.75 -8.22
CA ASN A 133 -0.79 -14.15 -7.96
C ASN A 133 -0.89 -12.70 -7.45
N LEU A 134 -2.07 -12.07 -7.55
CA LEU A 134 -2.34 -10.74 -6.99
C LEU A 134 -2.80 -10.77 -5.53
N SER A 135 -2.96 -11.96 -4.94
CA SER A 135 -3.44 -12.14 -3.56
C SER A 135 -2.59 -11.41 -2.51
N GLY A 136 -1.27 -11.33 -2.68
CA GLY A 136 -0.43 -10.54 -1.78
C GLY A 136 -0.67 -9.05 -1.91
N LEU A 137 -0.84 -8.57 -3.15
CA LEU A 137 -1.12 -7.16 -3.46
C LEU A 137 -2.47 -6.74 -2.88
N THR A 138 -3.51 -7.55 -3.08
CA THR A 138 -4.84 -7.32 -2.50
C THR A 138 -4.82 -7.39 -0.98
N SER A 139 -4.03 -8.28 -0.38
CA SER A 139 -3.85 -8.36 1.07
C SER A 139 -3.21 -7.09 1.66
N ILE A 140 -2.20 -6.53 0.98
CA ILE A 140 -1.55 -5.27 1.39
C ILE A 140 -2.55 -4.12 1.38
N PHE A 141 -3.28 -3.95 0.27
CA PHE A 141 -4.31 -2.90 0.18
C PHE A 141 -5.42 -3.07 1.21
N ARG A 142 -5.85 -4.31 1.49
CA ARG A 142 -6.82 -4.60 2.57
C ARG A 142 -6.28 -4.26 3.94
N THR A 143 -5.02 -4.61 4.22
CA THR A 143 -4.36 -4.31 5.50
C THR A 143 -4.28 -2.80 5.71
N LEU A 144 -3.89 -2.05 4.68
CA LEU A 144 -3.90 -0.59 4.71
C LEU A 144 -5.31 -0.03 4.95
N ALA A 145 -6.31 -0.53 4.21
CA ALA A 145 -7.69 -0.07 4.33
C ALA A 145 -8.26 -0.34 5.73
N SER A 146 -7.96 -1.50 6.29
CA SER A 146 -8.37 -1.87 7.65
C SER A 146 -7.72 -0.96 8.67
N SER A 147 -6.42 -0.66 8.55
CA SER A 147 -5.76 0.21 9.52
C SER A 147 -6.27 1.65 9.46
N VAL A 148 -6.52 2.16 8.25
CA VAL A 148 -7.16 3.47 8.06
C VAL A 148 -8.56 3.47 8.70
N GLY A 149 -9.33 2.39 8.50
CA GLY A 149 -10.65 2.21 9.11
C GLY A 149 -10.62 2.15 10.64
N THR A 150 -9.67 1.43 11.23
CA THR A 150 -9.49 1.38 12.69
C THR A 150 -9.23 2.75 13.27
N VAL A 151 -8.36 3.54 12.64
CA VAL A 151 -8.03 4.89 13.10
C VAL A 151 -9.21 5.84 12.91
N LEU A 152 -9.88 5.77 11.76
CA LEU A 152 -11.11 6.53 11.56
C LEU A 152 -12.14 6.24 12.66
N SER A 153 -12.30 4.98 13.05
CA SER A 153 -13.18 4.59 14.16
C SER A 153 -12.70 5.13 15.51
N GLN A 154 -11.39 5.14 15.76
CA GLN A 154 -10.81 5.69 17.00
C GLN A 154 -11.02 7.19 17.09
N ILE A 155 -10.79 7.93 15.99
CA ILE A 155 -11.08 9.36 15.90
C ILE A 155 -12.56 9.63 16.19
N SER A 156 -13.45 8.90 15.51
CA SER A 156 -14.91 9.07 15.62
C SER A 156 -15.44 8.78 17.03
N ALA A 157 -14.74 7.93 17.80
CA ALA A 157 -15.08 7.62 19.19
C ALA A 157 -14.47 8.58 20.22
N SER A 158 -13.49 9.40 19.80
CA SER A 158 -12.75 10.34 20.67
C SER A 158 -13.22 11.79 20.57
N GLY A 159 -14.00 12.13 19.54
CA GLY A 159 -14.64 13.44 19.35
C GLY A 159 -16.08 13.45 19.83
#